data_AF-A0A2E0S0Z9-F1
#
_entry.id   AF-A0A2E0S0Z9-F1
#
_cell.length_a   1.000
_cell.length_b   1.000
_cell.length_c   1.000
_cell.angle_alpha   90.00
_cell.angle_beta   90.00
_cell.angle_gamma   90.00
#
_symmetry.space_group_name_H-M   'P 1'
#
loop_
_entity.id
_entity.type
_entity.pdbx_description
1 polymer ?
#
loop_
_entity_poly.entity_id
_entity_poly.type
_entity_poly.pdbx_seq_one_letter_code
_entity_poly.pdbx_strand_id
1 'polypeptide(L)'
;MLKFITLSILICTLMIGFACGGSDTAEESSSQADAGGSETVSVSQYGEGVFTIAKGEMSDRRKDHVVLLMPDGKVMVVGGRSSSATQQRVPRLKSAELYDPATEEWTYLAEMINTLSAAGRESPAGSVLQDGRVFITGGQNSSNDPLKTSELYDLKTDTWTKGPKPLSWIQRHTHTLLDDGRVIIIGGTDDLSQLKKTAFFDPATDTITKLAEMTTGRSNHTATLLLDGRILVTGGGKRELSDATDTAEVYDPEADTWSSAGRMNEARLSHTAHLLPDGKVLVTGSKGKLATSEIYDPETNSWYTTCPMMIGRSDHSGSLLADGRVLVSGGEGNLDSTEIYDPSTGEWSPGPKLNVSRNRHMQITMQDGSVLITGGQGPEKMSVVVEYFKPDPVETHTGASVLGCGGSVVIKEDAEEDAYNANSPDTDAAHSDRFSEIEDAGLSDADFVFADPIIAGPDDDVIVVPLRTPGTIRIGQGIGSPSVDATGTIVRLKEIITNSEEEGISILVNLRNGGWDMGDMTLVIGPGESGPGVKSFARVWLGVIGVGTDESGAPTATVVVFEPGK
;
A
#
# COMPACT_ATOMS: atom_id res chain seq x y z
N MET A 1 11.50 -18.23 75.16
CA MET A 1 12.02 -19.59 74.87
C MET A 1 12.13 -19.69 73.35
N LEU A 2 13.32 -19.52 72.76
CA LEU A 2 14.23 -20.60 72.27
C LEU A 2 13.48 -21.61 71.36
N LYS A 3 13.89 -21.99 70.14
CA LYS A 3 15.13 -21.83 69.35
C LYS A 3 14.87 -22.42 67.94
N PHE A 4 15.65 -22.00 66.93
CA PHE A 4 15.84 -22.65 65.62
C PHE A 4 16.26 -24.13 65.73
N ILE A 5 15.82 -24.99 64.80
CA ILE A 5 16.59 -26.17 64.30
C ILE A 5 16.27 -26.44 62.81
N THR A 6 17.31 -26.38 61.98
CA THR A 6 17.45 -26.96 60.64
C THR A 6 17.79 -28.45 60.72
N LEU A 7 17.30 -29.30 59.81
CA LEU A 7 17.95 -30.57 59.48
C LEU A 7 17.73 -30.99 58.02
N SER A 8 18.82 -31.02 57.27
CA SER A 8 18.97 -31.62 55.94
C SER A 8 19.05 -33.14 56.06
N ILE A 9 18.44 -33.89 55.13
CA ILE A 9 18.76 -35.31 54.90
C ILE A 9 19.16 -35.51 53.45
N LEU A 10 20.42 -35.89 53.31
CA LEU A 10 21.11 -36.39 52.14
C LEU A 10 20.88 -37.90 52.06
N ILE A 11 20.44 -38.44 50.92
CA ILE A 11 20.57 -39.87 50.61
C ILE A 11 21.34 -39.99 49.30
N CYS A 12 22.50 -40.62 49.41
CA CYS A 12 23.42 -40.93 48.33
C CYS A 12 23.59 -42.47 48.30
N THR A 13 24.09 -42.97 47.16
CA THR A 13 24.48 -44.35 46.81
C THR A 13 23.34 -45.29 46.35
N LEU A 14 23.49 -46.12 45.31
CA LEU A 14 24.71 -46.77 44.82
C LEU A 14 24.63 -47.15 43.31
N MET A 15 25.81 -47.09 42.67
CA MET A 15 26.16 -47.53 41.32
C MET A 15 26.07 -49.05 41.08
N ILE A 16 25.79 -49.47 39.84
CA ILE A 16 26.52 -50.55 39.12
C ILE A 16 26.55 -50.19 37.62
N GLY A 17 27.75 -50.15 37.03
CA GLY A 17 27.97 -49.92 35.60
C GLY A 17 28.26 -51.21 34.82
N PHE A 18 28.37 -51.08 33.50
CA PHE A 18 29.33 -51.81 32.65
C PHE A 18 29.50 -51.03 31.33
N ALA A 19 30.76 -50.84 30.95
CA ALA A 19 31.23 -50.24 29.70
C ALA A 19 31.55 -51.34 28.65
N CYS A 20 31.53 -51.03 27.34
CA CYS A 20 32.63 -51.30 26.40
C CYS A 20 32.33 -50.91 24.93
N GLY A 21 33.39 -50.39 24.25
CA GLY A 21 33.64 -50.36 22.79
C GLY A 21 33.28 -49.04 22.09
N GLY A 22 34.17 -48.17 21.59
CA GLY A 22 35.49 -48.33 20.93
C GLY A 22 35.31 -48.01 19.43
N SER A 23 35.60 -46.81 18.90
CA SER A 23 36.88 -46.16 18.53
C SER A 23 37.18 -46.22 17.01
N ASP A 24 37.34 -45.02 16.43
CA ASP A 24 38.23 -44.57 15.34
C ASP A 24 38.32 -45.29 13.98
N THR A 25 38.12 -44.51 12.90
CA THR A 25 39.12 -44.35 11.82
C THR A 25 39.00 -42.99 11.12
N ALA A 26 40.16 -42.35 10.91
CA ALA A 26 40.42 -41.26 9.98
C ALA A 26 41.67 -41.63 9.15
N GLU A 27 41.88 -40.90 8.05
CA GLU A 27 42.97 -40.91 7.03
C GLU A 27 42.48 -41.36 5.64
N GLU A 28 42.92 -40.84 4.49
CA GLU A 28 43.52 -39.57 4.06
C GLU A 28 43.69 -39.64 2.51
N SER A 29 44.03 -38.50 1.89
CA SER A 29 44.60 -38.28 0.53
C SER A 29 43.66 -38.19 -0.69
N SER A 30 43.99 -37.50 -1.78
CA SER A 30 44.47 -36.13 -2.05
C SER A 30 44.46 -35.97 -3.59
N SER A 31 44.15 -34.79 -4.15
CA SER A 31 44.86 -34.15 -5.29
C SER A 31 44.14 -32.92 -5.86
N GLN A 32 44.84 -31.79 -5.73
CA GLN A 32 45.05 -30.64 -6.65
C GLN A 32 43.92 -30.04 -7.51
N ALA A 33 43.60 -28.78 -7.14
CA ALA A 33 43.69 -27.52 -7.89
C ALA A 33 43.21 -27.45 -9.36
N ASP A 34 42.24 -26.56 -9.63
CA ASP A 34 42.52 -25.34 -10.41
C ASP A 34 41.47 -24.22 -10.16
N ALA A 35 41.89 -22.98 -10.39
CA ALA A 35 41.21 -21.74 -10.05
C ALA A 35 40.10 -21.34 -11.05
N GLY A 36 39.13 -20.56 -10.58
CA GLY A 36 38.13 -19.89 -11.42
C GLY A 36 37.02 -19.29 -10.57
N GLY A 37 37.23 -18.06 -10.07
CA GLY A 37 36.25 -17.33 -9.28
C GLY A 37 34.96 -17.10 -10.05
N SER A 38 33.86 -17.63 -9.51
CA SER A 38 32.50 -17.21 -9.81
C SER A 38 32.01 -16.47 -8.58
N GLU A 39 32.14 -15.14 -8.59
CA GLU A 39 31.44 -14.29 -7.62
C GLU A 39 29.94 -14.40 -7.93
N THR A 40 29.27 -15.24 -7.15
CA THR A 40 27.82 -15.19 -7.03
C THR A 40 27.51 -13.96 -6.18
N VAL A 41 26.98 -12.92 -6.81
CA VAL A 41 26.45 -11.74 -6.12
C VAL A 41 25.23 -12.19 -5.31
N SER A 42 25.43 -12.39 -4.02
CA SER A 42 24.35 -12.62 -3.05
C SER A 42 23.62 -11.30 -2.80
N VAL A 43 22.40 -11.17 -3.33
CA VAL A 43 21.49 -10.10 -2.93
C VAL A 43 20.73 -10.56 -1.68
N SER A 44 21.32 -10.31 -0.51
CA SER A 44 20.60 -10.22 0.76
C SER A 44 20.82 -8.82 1.32
N GLN A 45 20.20 -7.82 0.70
CA GLN A 45 20.14 -6.49 1.30
C GLN A 45 18.94 -6.49 2.23
N TYR A 46 19.15 -6.90 3.47
CA TYR A 46 18.67 -6.35 4.74
C TYR A 46 19.25 -7.27 5.82
N GLY A 47 19.74 -6.69 6.92
CA GLY A 47 20.25 -7.47 8.05
C GLY A 47 19.23 -8.52 8.48
N GLU A 48 19.71 -9.62 9.05
CA GLU A 48 18.91 -10.75 9.54
C GLU A 48 17.98 -10.35 10.72
N GLY A 49 17.23 -9.26 10.63
CA GLY A 49 16.23 -8.90 11.62
C GLY A 49 15.17 -9.99 11.63
N VAL A 50 15.06 -10.74 12.71
CA VAL A 50 14.10 -11.85 12.84
C VAL A 50 12.90 -11.39 13.65
N PHE A 51 11.71 -11.84 13.30
CA PHE A 51 10.58 -11.76 14.24
C PHE A 51 10.92 -12.57 15.49
N THR A 52 10.75 -11.94 16.66
CA THR A 52 10.97 -12.60 17.94
C THR A 52 9.64 -12.84 18.62
N ILE A 53 9.43 -14.06 19.10
CA ILE A 53 8.28 -14.39 19.93
C ILE A 53 8.48 -13.76 21.32
N ALA A 54 7.54 -12.93 21.75
CA ALA A 54 7.53 -12.40 23.11
C ALA A 54 7.31 -13.53 24.12
N LYS A 55 7.89 -13.41 25.31
CA LYS A 55 7.74 -14.40 26.38
C LYS A 55 6.29 -14.51 26.88
N GLY A 56 5.59 -13.39 26.93
CA GLY A 56 4.18 -13.33 27.32
C GLY A 56 3.24 -13.57 26.16
N GLU A 57 2.20 -14.36 26.42
CA GLU A 57 1.08 -14.58 25.51
C GLU A 57 -0.15 -13.80 25.97
N MET A 58 -1.00 -13.40 25.01
CA MET A 58 -2.34 -12.90 25.34
C MET A 58 -3.16 -14.00 26.04
N SER A 59 -4.01 -13.60 26.96
CA SER A 59 -4.92 -14.52 27.66
C SER A 59 -6.00 -15.05 26.71
N ASP A 60 -6.57 -14.17 25.88
CA ASP A 60 -7.58 -14.54 24.89
C ASP A 60 -7.01 -14.63 23.47
N ARG A 61 -7.41 -15.70 22.78
CA ARG A 61 -7.27 -15.80 21.32
C ARG A 61 -8.19 -14.78 20.67
N ARG A 62 -7.62 -13.90 19.83
CA ARG A 62 -8.39 -12.85 19.17
C ARG A 62 -7.95 -12.61 17.73
N LYS A 63 -8.89 -12.20 16.89
CA LYS A 63 -8.69 -11.56 15.59
C LYS A 63 -9.74 -10.46 15.42
N ASP A 64 -9.58 -9.60 14.43
CA ASP A 64 -10.52 -8.50 14.20
C ASP A 64 -10.72 -7.63 15.48
N HIS A 65 -9.70 -7.57 16.34
CA HIS A 65 -9.64 -6.78 17.55
C HIS A 65 -9.04 -5.40 17.26
N VAL A 66 -9.09 -4.52 18.25
CA VAL A 66 -8.39 -3.23 18.20
C VAL A 66 -7.06 -3.34 18.94
N VAL A 67 -6.00 -2.75 18.39
CA VAL A 67 -4.71 -2.55 19.06
C VAL A 67 -4.47 -1.05 19.21
N LEU A 68 -4.00 -0.62 20.38
CA LEU A 68 -3.79 0.79 20.71
C LEU A 68 -2.45 0.98 21.41
N LEU A 69 -1.65 1.93 20.94
CA LEU A 69 -0.44 2.37 21.62
C LEU A 69 -0.83 3.43 22.67
N MET A 70 -0.61 3.11 23.94
CA MET A 70 -0.92 3.99 25.06
C MET A 70 0.18 5.04 25.22
N PRO A 71 -0.11 6.21 25.85
CA PRO A 71 0.86 7.29 25.99
C PRO A 71 2.11 6.89 26.80
N ASP A 72 1.98 5.91 27.70
CA ASP A 72 3.06 5.35 28.52
C ASP A 72 3.88 4.26 27.80
N GLY A 73 3.63 4.04 26.50
CA GLY A 73 4.34 3.07 25.67
C GLY A 73 3.80 1.63 25.76
N LYS A 74 2.81 1.37 26.62
CA LYS A 74 2.14 0.07 26.68
C LYS A 74 1.20 -0.13 25.50
N VAL A 75 0.85 -1.38 25.20
CA VAL A 75 -0.06 -1.70 24.11
C VAL A 75 -1.33 -2.33 24.66
N MET A 76 -2.48 -1.71 24.40
CA MET A 76 -3.79 -2.25 24.79
C MET A 76 -4.42 -2.99 23.61
N VAL A 77 -4.93 -4.20 23.85
CA VAL A 77 -5.77 -4.93 22.90
C VAL A 77 -7.20 -5.00 23.43
N VAL A 78 -8.19 -4.76 22.57
CA VAL A 78 -9.60 -4.68 22.98
C VAL A 78 -10.49 -5.47 22.04
N GLY A 79 -11.34 -6.32 22.61
CA GLY A 79 -12.37 -7.05 21.88
C GLY A 79 -11.82 -8.01 20.82
N GLY A 80 -12.54 -8.15 19.73
CA GLY A 80 -12.27 -9.12 18.67
C GLY A 80 -13.08 -10.40 18.82
N ARG A 81 -12.80 -11.31 17.89
CA ARG A 81 -13.43 -12.63 17.78
C ARG A 81 -12.51 -13.69 18.36
N SER A 82 -13.04 -14.55 19.23
CA SER A 82 -12.31 -15.70 19.77
C SER A 82 -12.75 -17.02 19.12
N SER A 83 -12.06 -18.13 19.41
CA SER A 83 -12.40 -19.47 18.88
C SER A 83 -13.41 -20.16 19.78
N SER A 84 -14.37 -20.89 19.20
CA SER A 84 -15.20 -21.82 19.96
C SER A 84 -14.82 -23.27 19.64
N ALA A 85 -14.55 -24.07 20.67
CA ALA A 85 -14.29 -25.50 20.52
C ALA A 85 -15.59 -26.33 20.37
N THR A 86 -16.75 -25.78 20.74
CA THR A 86 -17.99 -26.56 20.92
C THR A 86 -19.30 -25.83 20.57
N GLN A 87 -19.30 -24.53 20.25
CA GLN A 87 -20.54 -23.77 20.06
C GLN A 87 -20.88 -23.50 18.59
N GLN A 88 -22.19 -23.52 18.28
CA GLN A 88 -22.76 -23.04 17.01
C GLN A 88 -22.52 -21.53 16.76
N ARG A 89 -22.18 -20.74 17.79
CA ARG A 89 -21.85 -19.31 17.67
C ARG A 89 -20.46 -19.02 18.22
N VAL A 90 -19.71 -18.21 17.50
CA VAL A 90 -18.33 -17.85 17.85
C VAL A 90 -18.34 -16.63 18.78
N PRO A 91 -17.69 -16.70 19.96
CA PRO A 91 -17.77 -15.65 20.97
C PRO A 91 -17.02 -14.38 20.54
N ARG A 92 -17.65 -13.23 20.82
CA ARG A 92 -17.03 -11.91 20.70
C ARG A 92 -16.54 -11.48 22.07
N LEU A 93 -15.33 -10.94 22.13
CA LEU A 93 -14.63 -10.66 23.36
C LEU A 93 -15.04 -9.31 23.95
N LYS A 94 -15.24 -9.32 25.27
CA LYS A 94 -15.38 -8.14 26.12
C LYS A 94 -14.07 -7.74 26.80
N SER A 95 -13.06 -8.60 26.68
CA SER A 95 -11.77 -8.44 27.33
C SER A 95 -10.98 -7.31 26.72
N ALA A 96 -10.29 -6.61 27.61
CA ALA A 96 -9.17 -5.75 27.29
C ALA A 96 -7.95 -6.26 28.03
N GLU A 97 -6.80 -6.29 27.34
CA GLU A 97 -5.54 -6.70 27.93
C GLU A 97 -4.47 -5.65 27.61
N LEU A 98 -3.56 -5.44 28.55
CA LEU A 98 -2.48 -4.48 28.45
C LEU A 98 -1.14 -5.21 28.42
N TYR A 99 -0.37 -4.97 27.38
CA TYR A 99 0.98 -5.48 27.20
C TYR A 99 1.99 -4.43 27.64
N ASP A 100 2.90 -4.82 28.53
CA ASP A 100 4.06 -4.01 28.89
C ASP A 100 5.29 -4.49 28.09
N PRO A 101 5.79 -3.71 27.12
CA PRO A 101 6.94 -4.11 26.31
C PRO A 101 8.25 -4.19 27.10
N ALA A 102 8.35 -3.59 28.29
CA ALA A 102 9.56 -3.64 29.11
C ALA A 102 9.68 -4.97 29.87
N THR A 103 8.55 -5.56 30.27
CA THR A 103 8.52 -6.85 31.00
C THR A 103 8.09 -8.02 30.13
N GLU A 104 7.52 -7.75 28.96
CA GLU A 104 6.85 -8.71 28.07
C GLU A 104 5.64 -9.39 28.76
N GLU A 105 5.02 -8.75 29.75
CA GLU A 105 3.90 -9.30 30.51
C GLU A 105 2.56 -8.73 30.06
N TRP A 106 1.52 -9.55 30.19
CA TRP A 106 0.12 -9.19 29.92
C TRP A 106 -0.66 -9.02 31.21
N THR A 107 -1.42 -7.93 31.31
CA THR A 107 -2.33 -7.66 32.42
C THR A 107 -3.77 -7.61 31.90
N TYR A 108 -4.66 -8.37 32.54
CA TYR A 108 -6.09 -8.28 32.25
C TYR A 108 -6.67 -7.01 32.87
N LEU A 109 -7.40 -6.24 32.06
CA LEU A 109 -8.07 -5.01 32.48
C LEU A 109 -9.55 -5.27 32.74
N ALA A 110 -10.25 -4.29 33.30
CA ALA A 110 -11.71 -4.34 33.39
C ALA A 110 -12.35 -4.64 32.03
N GLU A 111 -13.45 -5.38 32.04
CA GLU A 111 -14.15 -5.78 30.82
C GLU A 111 -15.14 -4.71 30.36
N MET A 112 -15.35 -4.64 29.04
CA MET A 112 -16.41 -3.82 28.45
C MET A 112 -17.78 -4.19 29.04
N ILE A 113 -18.61 -3.18 29.32
CA ILE A 113 -19.85 -3.27 30.11
C ILE A 113 -21.05 -3.73 29.27
N ASN A 114 -20.93 -3.75 27.94
CA ASN A 114 -22.01 -3.84 26.94
C ASN A 114 -23.39 -4.31 27.48
N THR A 115 -24.28 -3.33 27.66
CA THR A 115 -25.58 -3.42 28.34
C THR A 115 -26.65 -4.26 27.62
N LEU A 116 -26.32 -4.80 26.44
CA LEU A 116 -27.15 -5.76 25.70
C LEU A 116 -26.53 -7.15 25.87
N SER A 117 -26.82 -7.76 27.03
CA SER A 117 -26.49 -9.14 27.44
C SER A 117 -25.18 -9.72 26.87
N ALA A 118 -24.07 -9.54 27.59
CA ALA A 118 -22.87 -10.38 27.45
C ALA A 118 -22.20 -10.44 26.06
N ALA A 119 -22.54 -9.54 25.13
CA ALA A 119 -21.94 -9.53 23.81
C ALA A 119 -20.69 -8.65 23.80
N GLY A 120 -19.51 -9.27 23.72
CA GLY A 120 -18.32 -8.56 23.26
C GLY A 120 -18.48 -8.01 21.83
N ARG A 121 -17.43 -7.41 21.30
CA ARG A 121 -17.45 -6.79 19.96
C ARG A 121 -16.28 -7.25 19.11
N GLU A 122 -16.53 -7.58 17.84
CA GLU A 122 -15.49 -7.72 16.81
C GLU A 122 -15.58 -6.59 15.79
N SER A 123 -14.46 -6.26 15.14
CA SER A 123 -14.35 -5.14 14.21
C SER A 123 -14.90 -3.79 14.74
N PRO A 124 -14.69 -3.42 16.02
CA PRO A 124 -14.98 -2.05 16.44
C PRO A 124 -13.87 -1.11 15.94
N ALA A 125 -14.13 0.19 16.03
CA ALA A 125 -13.06 1.20 15.90
C ALA A 125 -12.69 1.71 17.29
N GLY A 126 -11.41 2.04 17.48
CA GLY A 126 -10.90 2.51 18.75
C GLY A 126 -9.82 3.58 18.60
N SER A 127 -9.76 4.50 19.57
CA SER A 127 -8.74 5.54 19.63
C SER A 127 -8.35 5.84 21.06
N VAL A 128 -7.06 6.14 21.27
CA VAL A 128 -6.57 6.76 22.50
C VAL A 128 -6.83 8.27 22.38
N LEU A 129 -7.50 8.83 23.37
CA LEU A 129 -7.85 10.24 23.46
C LEU A 129 -6.70 11.01 24.13
N GLN A 130 -6.60 12.31 23.85
CA GLN A 130 -5.56 13.17 24.46
C GLN A 130 -5.67 13.28 25.98
N ASP A 131 -6.85 13.05 26.55
CA ASP A 131 -7.05 13.00 28.01
C ASP A 131 -6.63 11.65 28.65
N GLY A 132 -6.15 10.70 27.84
CA GLY A 132 -5.68 9.38 28.25
C GLY A 132 -6.78 8.31 28.31
N ARG A 133 -8.03 8.66 28.01
CA ARG A 133 -9.11 7.66 27.88
C ARG A 133 -9.02 6.93 26.56
N VAL A 134 -9.66 5.77 26.47
CA VAL A 134 -9.81 5.00 25.23
C VAL A 134 -11.28 5.01 24.81
N PHE A 135 -11.54 5.43 23.59
CA PHE A 135 -12.89 5.45 23.01
C PHE A 135 -13.07 4.30 22.03
N ILE A 136 -14.06 3.44 22.29
CA ILE A 136 -14.40 2.30 21.44
C ILE A 136 -15.83 2.46 20.93
N THR A 137 -16.06 2.27 19.62
CA THR A 137 -17.39 2.40 19.01
C THR A 137 -17.72 1.23 18.10
N GLY A 138 -19.02 0.89 18.04
CA GLY A 138 -19.56 -0.04 17.05
C GLY A 138 -18.96 -1.44 17.11
N GLY A 139 -18.84 -2.08 15.95
CA GLY A 139 -18.46 -3.48 15.82
C GLY A 139 -19.68 -4.41 15.82
N GLN A 140 -19.42 -5.70 15.86
CA GLN A 140 -20.43 -6.75 15.70
C GLN A 140 -20.53 -7.61 16.96
N ASN A 141 -21.76 -8.01 17.33
CA ASN A 141 -22.02 -8.88 18.47
C ASN A 141 -21.93 -10.39 18.10
N SER A 142 -22.12 -11.26 19.10
CA SER A 142 -22.16 -12.72 18.91
C SER A 142 -23.31 -13.23 18.02
N SER A 143 -24.30 -12.41 17.73
CA SER A 143 -25.39 -12.67 16.78
C SER A 143 -25.11 -12.22 15.36
N ASN A 144 -23.93 -11.63 15.10
CA ASN A 144 -23.61 -10.96 13.86
C ASN A 144 -24.40 -9.66 13.63
N ASP A 145 -25.01 -9.06 14.67
CA ASP A 145 -25.64 -7.76 14.50
C ASP A 145 -24.60 -6.65 14.73
N PRO A 146 -24.58 -5.59 13.89
CA PRO A 146 -23.78 -4.40 14.15
C PRO A 146 -24.25 -3.73 15.44
N LEU A 147 -23.38 -2.94 16.07
CA LEU A 147 -23.64 -2.31 17.36
C LEU A 147 -23.89 -0.80 17.18
N LYS A 148 -24.87 -0.28 17.94
CA LYS A 148 -25.12 1.17 18.09
C LYS A 148 -24.75 1.63 19.49
N THR A 149 -23.58 1.18 19.96
CA THR A 149 -23.04 1.50 21.28
C THR A 149 -21.58 1.94 21.18
N SER A 150 -21.17 2.76 22.13
CA SER A 150 -19.79 3.12 22.36
C SER A 150 -19.48 3.03 23.86
N GLU A 151 -18.21 2.90 24.17
CA GLU A 151 -17.71 2.80 25.53
C GLU A 151 -16.42 3.61 25.65
N LEU A 152 -16.21 4.19 26.84
CA LEU A 152 -15.02 4.96 27.21
C LEU A 152 -14.32 4.23 28.34
N TYR A 153 -13.04 3.94 28.17
CA TYR A 153 -12.21 3.33 29.19
C TYR A 153 -11.26 4.36 29.81
N ASP A 154 -11.19 4.39 31.12
CA ASP A 154 -10.22 5.17 31.87
C ASP A 154 -9.17 4.22 32.48
N LEU A 155 -7.92 4.38 32.02
CA LEU A 155 -6.79 3.57 32.47
C LEU A 155 -6.41 3.82 33.94
N LYS A 156 -6.65 5.04 34.46
CA LYS A 156 -6.26 5.39 35.84
C LYS A 156 -7.14 4.68 36.86
N THR A 157 -8.41 4.49 36.53
CA THR A 157 -9.38 3.82 37.41
C THR A 157 -9.62 2.37 37.03
N ASP A 158 -9.12 1.92 35.87
CA ASP A 158 -9.43 0.63 35.27
C ASP A 158 -10.94 0.40 35.18
N THR A 159 -11.64 1.34 34.55
CA THR A 159 -13.10 1.28 34.42
C THR A 159 -13.58 1.65 33.04
N TRP A 160 -14.55 0.88 32.54
CA TRP A 160 -15.36 1.26 31.40
C TRP A 160 -16.56 2.10 31.83
N THR A 161 -17.00 2.99 30.96
CA THR A 161 -18.25 3.75 31.09
C THR A 161 -18.95 3.78 29.74
N LYS A 162 -20.26 4.04 29.77
CA LYS A 162 -21.05 4.14 28.55
C LYS A 162 -20.74 5.46 27.84
N GLY A 163 -20.35 5.38 26.58
CA GLY A 163 -20.13 6.55 25.72
C GLY A 163 -21.38 7.03 24.98
N PRO A 164 -21.27 8.10 24.18
CA PRO A 164 -22.34 8.62 23.35
C PRO A 164 -22.75 7.63 22.24
N LYS A 165 -24.04 7.53 21.95
CA LYS A 165 -24.54 6.59 20.93
C LYS A 165 -24.09 7.01 19.52
N PRO A 166 -23.51 6.11 18.72
CA PRO A 166 -23.26 6.36 17.30
C PRO A 166 -24.53 6.72 16.52
N LEU A 167 -24.39 7.38 15.38
CA LEU A 167 -25.52 7.81 14.54
C LEU A 167 -26.32 6.63 13.95
N SER A 168 -25.65 5.50 13.71
CA SER A 168 -26.20 4.25 13.16
C SER A 168 -25.72 3.04 13.94
N TRP A 169 -26.36 1.90 13.73
CA TRP A 169 -25.72 0.61 13.95
C TRP A 169 -24.52 0.52 12.99
N ILE A 170 -23.33 0.20 13.50
CA ILE A 170 -22.10 0.40 12.74
C ILE A 170 -21.05 -0.64 13.12
N GLN A 171 -20.36 -1.16 12.12
CA GLN A 171 -19.16 -2.00 12.22
C GLN A 171 -18.25 -1.73 11.03
N ARG A 172 -16.97 -2.11 11.11
CA ARG A 172 -15.99 -1.98 10.00
C ARG A 172 -15.87 -0.52 9.48
N HIS A 173 -16.10 0.42 10.39
CA HIS A 173 -15.82 1.84 10.24
C HIS A 173 -14.44 2.16 10.77
N THR A 174 -13.98 3.37 10.51
CA THR A 174 -12.67 3.85 10.94
C THR A 174 -12.80 4.93 12.00
N HIS A 175 -11.78 5.05 12.84
CA HIS A 175 -11.52 6.23 13.64
C HIS A 175 -10.26 6.91 13.12
N THR A 176 -10.26 8.24 13.12
CA THR A 176 -9.04 9.03 12.93
C THR A 176 -9.00 10.11 14.01
N LEU A 177 -7.93 10.13 14.80
CA LEU A 177 -7.70 11.18 15.80
C LEU A 177 -7.21 12.43 15.08
N LEU A 178 -7.86 13.57 15.30
CA LEU A 178 -7.48 14.87 14.76
C LEU A 178 -6.51 15.57 15.70
N ASP A 179 -5.78 16.57 15.18
CA ASP A 179 -4.81 17.35 15.94
C ASP A 179 -5.44 18.12 17.12
N ASP A 180 -6.71 18.51 16.97
CA ASP A 180 -7.48 19.17 18.02
C ASP A 180 -8.01 18.22 19.12
N GLY A 181 -7.70 16.92 19.01
CA GLY A 181 -8.07 15.89 19.98
C GLY A 181 -9.44 15.26 19.77
N ARG A 182 -10.24 15.73 18.80
CA ARG A 182 -11.49 15.07 18.41
C ARG A 182 -11.20 13.80 17.61
N VAL A 183 -12.13 12.85 17.65
CA VAL A 183 -12.04 11.61 16.87
C VAL A 183 -13.11 11.61 15.80
N ILE A 184 -12.73 11.60 14.53
CA ILE A 184 -13.69 11.41 13.44
C ILE A 184 -14.06 9.93 13.32
N ILE A 185 -15.31 9.65 12.99
CA ILE A 185 -15.92 8.34 12.80
C ILE A 185 -16.46 8.31 11.37
N ILE A 186 -15.91 7.45 10.51
CA ILE A 186 -16.21 7.45 9.08
C ILE A 186 -16.76 6.10 8.61
N GLY A 187 -17.88 6.15 7.90
CA GLY A 187 -18.43 5.03 7.14
C GLY A 187 -18.88 3.85 7.99
N GLY A 188 -18.47 2.64 7.60
CA GLY A 188 -18.90 1.37 8.17
C GLY A 188 -20.12 0.78 7.47
N THR A 189 -20.71 -0.24 8.08
CA THR A 189 -21.93 -0.88 7.57
C THR A 189 -22.90 -1.19 8.71
N ASP A 190 -24.18 -1.14 8.39
CA ASP A 190 -25.29 -1.59 9.25
C ASP A 190 -25.82 -2.98 8.84
N ASP A 191 -24.98 -3.79 8.17
CA ASP A 191 -25.27 -5.06 7.47
C ASP A 191 -26.18 -4.95 6.24
N LEU A 192 -27.03 -3.94 6.17
CA LEU A 192 -27.89 -3.69 5.01
C LEU A 192 -27.12 -2.96 3.91
N SER A 193 -26.40 -1.90 4.27
CA SER A 193 -25.72 -0.99 3.34
C SER A 193 -24.35 -0.55 3.86
N GLN A 194 -23.46 -0.10 2.95
CA GLN A 194 -22.31 0.70 3.37
C GLN A 194 -22.79 2.12 3.72
N LEU A 195 -22.25 2.69 4.79
CA LEU A 195 -22.66 3.98 5.31
C LEU A 195 -21.83 5.11 4.70
N LYS A 196 -22.50 6.22 4.40
CA LYS A 196 -21.90 7.51 4.01
C LYS A 196 -21.60 8.41 5.21
N LYS A 197 -22.01 7.99 6.40
CA LYS A 197 -22.10 8.86 7.57
C LYS A 197 -20.71 9.19 8.12
N THR A 198 -20.58 10.45 8.49
CA THR A 198 -19.42 11.00 9.17
C THR A 198 -19.88 11.70 10.43
N ALA A 199 -19.11 11.56 11.50
CA ALA A 199 -19.35 12.24 12.76
C ALA A 199 -18.02 12.47 13.46
N PHE A 200 -17.94 13.46 14.34
CA PHE A 200 -16.84 13.53 15.29
C PHE A 200 -17.33 13.22 16.70
N PHE A 201 -16.47 12.59 17.49
CA PHE A 201 -16.56 12.51 18.93
C PHE A 201 -15.66 13.59 19.54
N ASP A 202 -16.25 14.41 20.42
CA ASP A 202 -15.52 15.41 21.19
C ASP A 202 -15.33 14.93 22.64
N PRO A 203 -14.09 14.64 23.08
CA PRO A 203 -13.81 14.18 24.43
C PRO A 203 -14.07 15.23 25.51
N ALA A 204 -14.09 16.52 25.18
CA ALA A 204 -14.37 17.58 26.17
C ALA A 204 -15.84 17.59 26.61
N THR A 205 -16.74 17.14 25.73
CA THR A 205 -18.19 17.13 25.98
C THR A 205 -18.78 15.72 26.04
N ASP A 206 -18.00 14.70 25.70
CA ASP A 206 -18.43 13.31 25.51
C ASP A 206 -19.63 13.20 24.55
N THR A 207 -19.62 13.98 23.47
CA THR A 207 -20.71 14.02 22.48
C THR A 207 -20.26 13.56 21.09
N ILE A 208 -21.21 12.98 20.35
CA ILE A 208 -21.05 12.70 18.91
C ILE A 208 -21.87 13.73 18.13
N THR A 209 -21.21 14.42 17.22
CA THR A 209 -21.82 15.43 16.35
C THR A 209 -21.77 14.97 14.90
N LYS A 210 -22.90 15.06 14.20
CA LYS A 210 -23.01 14.73 12.78
C LYS A 210 -22.24 15.76 11.94
N LEU A 211 -21.52 15.28 10.93
CA LEU A 211 -20.79 16.06 9.93
C LEU A 211 -21.37 15.81 8.52
N ALA A 212 -20.81 16.49 7.52
CA ALA A 212 -21.07 16.21 6.12
C ALA A 212 -20.80 14.75 5.78
N GLU A 213 -21.67 14.16 4.96
CA GLU A 213 -21.60 12.75 4.57
C GLU A 213 -20.74 12.60 3.31
N MET A 214 -20.03 11.47 3.20
CA MET A 214 -19.35 11.07 1.97
C MET A 214 -20.35 10.91 0.82
N THR A 215 -19.86 11.02 -0.41
CA THR A 215 -20.64 10.73 -1.62
C THR A 215 -20.86 9.22 -1.75
N THR A 216 -19.82 8.43 -1.47
CA THR A 216 -19.87 6.96 -1.57
C THR A 216 -19.97 6.31 -0.19
N GLY A 217 -20.86 5.33 -0.04
CA GLY A 217 -20.96 4.55 1.20
C GLY A 217 -19.81 3.55 1.28
N ARG A 218 -19.08 3.51 2.42
CA ARG A 218 -17.85 2.70 2.53
C ARG A 218 -17.80 1.89 3.82
N SER A 219 -17.38 0.63 3.74
CA SER A 219 -16.98 -0.23 4.87
C SER A 219 -15.73 -1.03 4.48
N ASN A 220 -14.91 -1.49 5.43
CA ASN A 220 -13.59 -2.09 5.12
C ASN A 220 -12.70 -1.18 4.25
N HIS A 221 -12.90 0.13 4.39
CA HIS A 221 -12.05 1.16 3.80
C HIS A 221 -10.94 1.53 4.79
N THR A 222 -9.97 2.31 4.32
CA THR A 222 -8.99 2.97 5.19
C THR A 222 -9.25 4.47 5.23
N ALA A 223 -8.94 5.10 6.35
CA ALA A 223 -8.98 6.54 6.53
C ALA A 223 -7.62 7.01 7.08
N THR A 224 -6.93 7.85 6.33
CA THR A 224 -5.57 8.32 6.62
C THR A 224 -5.61 9.81 6.87
N LEU A 225 -5.15 10.24 8.06
CA LEU A 225 -4.89 11.67 8.33
C LEU A 225 -3.70 12.11 7.49
N LEU A 226 -3.86 13.15 6.69
CA LEU A 226 -2.81 13.76 5.88
C LEU A 226 -2.04 14.81 6.68
N LEU A 227 -0.84 15.17 6.22
CA LEU A 227 0.02 16.15 6.90
C LEU A 227 -0.59 17.56 7.00
N ASP A 228 -1.57 17.87 6.15
CA ASP A 228 -2.31 19.14 6.15
C ASP A 228 -3.60 19.09 7.00
N GLY A 229 -3.83 18.01 7.74
CA GLY A 229 -5.00 17.84 8.60
C GLY A 229 -6.26 17.32 7.90
N ARG A 230 -6.26 17.20 6.57
CA ARG A 230 -7.35 16.56 5.82
C ARG A 230 -7.31 15.04 5.99
N ILE A 231 -8.41 14.36 5.65
CA ILE A 231 -8.51 12.90 5.81
C ILE A 231 -8.83 12.25 4.48
N LEU A 232 -7.91 11.43 3.98
CA LEU A 232 -8.12 10.62 2.78
C LEU A 232 -8.83 9.32 3.14
N VAL A 233 -9.93 9.02 2.45
CA VAL A 233 -10.67 7.77 2.57
C VAL A 233 -10.61 7.02 1.24
N THR A 234 -10.13 5.77 1.26
CA THR A 234 -9.86 5.02 0.04
C THR A 234 -10.61 3.70 0.02
N GLY A 235 -11.17 3.35 -1.14
CA GLY A 235 -11.81 2.07 -1.39
C GLY A 235 -12.95 1.73 -0.42
N GLY A 236 -13.05 0.45 -0.09
CA GLY A 236 -14.11 -0.13 0.71
C GLY A 236 -15.10 -0.93 -0.13
N GLY A 237 -15.92 -1.70 0.57
CA GLY A 237 -16.93 -2.58 -0.01
C GLY A 237 -17.71 -3.29 1.10
N LYS A 238 -18.89 -3.82 0.78
CA LYS A 238 -19.78 -4.40 1.78
C LYS A 238 -19.16 -5.66 2.35
N ARG A 239 -19.01 -6.70 1.51
CA ARG A 239 -18.42 -7.95 1.97
C ARG A 239 -17.71 -8.72 0.86
N GLU A 240 -18.19 -8.66 -0.38
CA GLU A 240 -17.63 -9.41 -1.49
C GLU A 240 -16.67 -8.58 -2.35
N LEU A 241 -15.79 -9.25 -3.08
CA LEU A 241 -14.81 -8.59 -3.95
C LEU A 241 -15.49 -7.73 -5.02
N SER A 242 -16.65 -8.16 -5.52
CA SER A 242 -17.48 -7.37 -6.45
C SER A 242 -18.01 -6.07 -5.86
N ASP A 243 -17.99 -5.93 -4.53
CA ASP A 243 -18.41 -4.71 -3.83
C ASP A 243 -17.25 -3.72 -3.65
N ALA A 244 -16.02 -4.08 -4.06
CA ALA A 244 -14.87 -3.20 -3.97
C ALA A 244 -15.10 -1.94 -4.82
N THR A 245 -14.66 -0.78 -4.34
CA THR A 245 -14.60 0.45 -5.13
C THR A 245 -13.17 0.92 -5.34
N ASP A 246 -12.92 1.54 -6.49
CA ASP A 246 -11.68 2.22 -6.84
C ASP A 246 -11.71 3.72 -6.47
N THR A 247 -12.84 4.23 -6.00
CA THR A 247 -12.98 5.65 -5.65
C THR A 247 -12.29 6.00 -4.33
N ALA A 248 -11.85 7.24 -4.21
CA ALA A 248 -11.38 7.83 -2.97
C ALA A 248 -11.98 9.23 -2.77
N GLU A 249 -12.07 9.67 -1.52
CA GLU A 249 -12.61 10.97 -1.15
C GLU A 249 -11.74 11.59 -0.04
N VAL A 250 -11.57 12.91 -0.05
CA VAL A 250 -10.88 13.66 1.00
C VAL A 250 -11.90 14.46 1.79
N TYR A 251 -11.82 14.41 3.11
CA TYR A 251 -12.58 15.26 4.02
C TYR A 251 -11.71 16.42 4.50
N ASP A 252 -12.27 17.62 4.42
CA ASP A 252 -11.72 18.84 5.01
C ASP A 252 -12.45 19.14 6.33
N PRO A 253 -11.79 18.99 7.50
CA PRO A 253 -12.39 19.27 8.79
C PRO A 253 -12.68 20.74 9.07
N GLU A 254 -12.00 21.68 8.40
CA GLU A 254 -12.24 23.11 8.58
C GLU A 254 -13.50 23.56 7.83
N ALA A 255 -13.69 23.04 6.62
CA ALA A 255 -14.83 23.35 5.77
C ALA A 255 -16.07 22.47 6.07
N ASP A 256 -15.91 21.32 6.73
CA ASP A 256 -16.92 20.26 6.85
C ASP A 256 -17.45 19.85 5.47
N THR A 257 -16.53 19.53 4.56
CA THR A 257 -16.86 19.13 3.18
C THR A 257 -16.06 17.93 2.72
N TRP A 258 -16.65 17.16 1.82
CA TRP A 258 -15.99 16.07 1.08
C TRP A 258 -15.72 16.49 -0.36
N SER A 259 -14.57 16.09 -0.89
CA SER A 259 -14.21 16.23 -2.30
C SER A 259 -13.73 14.90 -2.88
N SER A 260 -13.88 14.72 -4.20
CA SER A 260 -13.29 13.59 -4.91
C SER A 260 -11.76 13.63 -4.75
N ALA A 261 -11.18 12.48 -4.42
CA ALA A 261 -9.73 12.29 -4.40
C ALA A 261 -9.25 11.51 -5.63
N GLY A 262 -10.06 11.50 -6.70
CA GLY A 262 -9.85 10.67 -7.88
C GLY A 262 -10.14 9.19 -7.64
N ARG A 263 -9.60 8.36 -8.53
CA ARG A 263 -9.83 6.92 -8.57
C ARG A 263 -8.51 6.17 -8.71
N MET A 264 -8.36 5.15 -7.88
CA MET A 264 -7.32 4.13 -7.99
C MET A 264 -7.47 3.35 -9.32
N ASN A 265 -6.40 2.67 -9.73
CA ASN A 265 -6.40 1.69 -10.80
C ASN A 265 -7.22 0.48 -10.41
N GLU A 266 -7.01 -0.01 -9.19
CA GLU A 266 -7.64 -1.21 -8.68
C GLU A 266 -8.73 -0.87 -7.66
N ALA A 267 -9.85 -1.59 -7.73
CA ALA A 267 -10.87 -1.50 -6.71
C ALA A 267 -10.43 -2.24 -5.45
N ARG A 268 -10.46 -1.58 -4.29
CA ARG A 268 -9.90 -2.12 -3.05
C ARG A 268 -10.92 -2.20 -1.93
N LEU A 269 -10.89 -3.28 -1.16
CA LEU A 269 -11.53 -3.41 0.15
C LEU A 269 -10.68 -4.33 1.03
N SER A 270 -10.65 -4.11 2.35
CA SER A 270 -9.71 -4.82 3.27
C SER A 270 -8.23 -4.69 2.85
N HIS A 271 -7.88 -3.54 2.27
CA HIS A 271 -6.51 -3.13 1.97
C HIS A 271 -5.91 -2.36 3.13
N THR A 272 -4.61 -2.06 3.06
CA THR A 272 -3.95 -1.15 4.01
C THR A 272 -3.55 0.15 3.33
N ALA A 273 -3.48 1.23 4.10
CA ALA A 273 -3.00 2.52 3.63
C ALA A 273 -2.10 3.17 4.69
N HIS A 274 -1.00 3.78 4.26
CA HIS A 274 0.02 4.35 5.13
C HIS A 274 0.47 5.71 4.62
N LEU A 275 0.44 6.72 5.49
CA LEU A 275 1.05 8.01 5.22
C LEU A 275 2.57 7.84 5.22
N LEU A 276 3.22 8.26 4.14
CA LEU A 276 4.66 8.23 3.96
C LEU A 276 5.30 9.54 4.47
N PRO A 277 6.62 9.55 4.74
CA PRO A 277 7.31 10.75 5.25
C PRO A 277 7.25 11.97 4.32
N ASP A 278 7.08 11.76 3.02
CA ASP A 278 6.93 12.81 2.01
C ASP A 278 5.49 13.36 1.90
N GLY A 279 4.57 12.87 2.72
CA GLY A 279 3.16 13.27 2.75
C GLY A 279 2.26 12.50 1.79
N LYS A 280 2.80 11.61 0.96
CA LYS A 280 1.99 10.77 0.07
C LYS A 280 1.40 9.58 0.82
N VAL A 281 0.40 8.92 0.26
CA VAL A 281 -0.25 7.75 0.88
C VAL A 281 -0.05 6.50 0.04
N LEU A 282 0.66 5.51 0.58
CA LEU A 282 0.77 4.18 0.00
C LEU A 282 -0.50 3.38 0.29
N VAL A 283 -1.09 2.77 -0.73
CA VAL A 283 -2.27 1.90 -0.64
C VAL A 283 -1.94 0.54 -1.25
N THR A 284 -2.11 -0.53 -0.49
CA THR A 284 -1.64 -1.85 -0.91
C THR A 284 -2.56 -3.02 -0.54
N GLY A 285 -2.54 -4.03 -1.39
CA GLY A 285 -3.39 -5.22 -1.33
C GLY A 285 -4.88 -4.93 -1.46
N SER A 286 -5.68 -5.98 -1.32
CA SER A 286 -7.15 -5.95 -1.32
C SER A 286 -7.66 -7.37 -1.10
N LYS A 287 -8.94 -7.53 -0.72
CA LYS A 287 -9.67 -8.80 -0.88
C LYS A 287 -9.44 -9.33 -2.30
N GLY A 288 -9.23 -10.64 -2.44
CA GLY A 288 -8.82 -11.24 -3.71
C GLY A 288 -7.31 -11.35 -3.93
N LYS A 289 -6.51 -10.97 -2.92
CA LYS A 289 -5.04 -11.14 -2.91
C LYS A 289 -4.37 -10.32 -4.01
N LEU A 290 -4.70 -9.03 -4.11
CA LEU A 290 -4.01 -8.14 -5.02
C LEU A 290 -2.56 -7.90 -4.58
N ALA A 291 -1.65 -7.91 -5.54
CA ALA A 291 -0.23 -7.59 -5.34
C ALA A 291 0.07 -6.11 -5.64
N THR A 292 -0.80 -5.44 -6.38
CA THR A 292 -0.60 -4.06 -6.80
C THR A 292 -0.59 -3.09 -5.62
N SER A 293 0.25 -2.07 -5.74
CA SER A 293 0.35 -0.96 -4.79
C SER A 293 0.27 0.36 -5.54
N GLU A 294 -0.33 1.36 -4.91
CA GLU A 294 -0.55 2.68 -5.49
C GLU A 294 -0.24 3.77 -4.49
N ILE A 295 0.18 4.93 -4.99
CA ILE A 295 0.48 6.13 -4.22
C ILE A 295 -0.56 7.20 -4.54
N TYR A 296 -1.14 7.80 -3.51
CA TYR A 296 -1.90 9.04 -3.63
C TYR A 296 -1.04 10.24 -3.25
N ASP A 297 -1.02 11.24 -4.13
CA ASP A 297 -0.38 12.52 -3.88
C ASP A 297 -1.42 13.59 -3.53
N PRO A 298 -1.46 14.06 -2.27
CA PRO A 298 -2.43 15.07 -1.83
C PRO A 298 -2.18 16.47 -2.40
N GLU A 299 -0.97 16.77 -2.91
CA GLU A 299 -0.64 18.07 -3.50
C GLU A 299 -1.21 18.21 -4.91
N THR A 300 -1.16 17.12 -5.68
CA THR A 300 -1.64 17.07 -7.08
C THR A 300 -2.99 16.40 -7.23
N ASN A 301 -3.56 15.88 -6.12
CA ASN A 301 -4.81 15.10 -6.10
C ASN A 301 -4.80 13.95 -7.13
N SER A 302 -3.69 13.23 -7.21
CA SER A 302 -3.44 12.24 -8.26
C SER A 302 -2.99 10.88 -7.71
N TRP A 303 -3.26 9.83 -8.49
CA TRP A 303 -2.88 8.45 -8.18
C TRP A 303 -1.79 7.95 -9.13
N TYR A 304 -0.84 7.20 -8.56
CA TYR A 304 0.30 6.63 -9.26
C TYR A 304 0.43 5.16 -8.90
N THR A 305 0.75 4.30 -9.87
CA THR A 305 1.18 2.93 -9.52
C THR A 305 2.60 2.95 -8.95
N THR A 306 2.94 2.03 -8.07
CA THR A 306 4.33 1.74 -7.67
C THR A 306 4.59 0.25 -7.87
N CYS A 307 5.83 -0.22 -7.64
CA CYS A 307 6.13 -1.65 -7.75
C CYS A 307 5.07 -2.50 -6.99
N PRO A 308 4.61 -3.61 -7.56
CA PRO A 308 3.75 -4.53 -6.84
C PRO A 308 4.54 -5.27 -5.76
N MET A 309 3.83 -5.72 -4.73
CA MET A 309 4.33 -6.75 -3.83
C MET A 309 4.66 -8.02 -4.62
N MET A 310 5.62 -8.80 -4.14
CA MET A 310 5.93 -10.12 -4.68
C MET A 310 4.80 -11.11 -4.42
N ILE A 311 4.05 -10.93 -3.32
CA ILE A 311 2.93 -11.78 -2.96
C ILE A 311 1.68 -10.93 -2.82
N GLY A 312 0.65 -11.26 -3.60
CA GLY A 312 -0.67 -10.66 -3.47
C GLY A 312 -1.34 -11.01 -2.14
N ARG A 313 -1.90 -10.00 -1.45
CA ARG A 313 -2.38 -10.15 -0.07
C ARG A 313 -3.73 -9.51 0.20
N SER A 314 -4.48 -10.14 1.09
CA SER A 314 -5.72 -9.60 1.68
C SER A 314 -5.78 -9.89 3.17
N ASP A 315 -6.53 -9.10 3.95
CA ASP A 315 -6.62 -9.26 5.42
C ASP A 315 -5.22 -9.30 6.09
N HIS A 316 -4.25 -8.63 5.48
CA HIS A 316 -2.89 -8.42 6.00
C HIS A 316 -2.87 -7.17 6.89
N SER A 317 -1.79 -6.97 7.62
CA SER A 317 -1.57 -5.75 8.41
C SER A 317 -0.28 -5.08 7.97
N GLY A 318 -0.14 -3.78 8.24
CA GLY A 318 1.09 -3.07 7.94
C GLY A 318 1.34 -1.90 8.88
N SER A 319 2.58 -1.46 8.95
CA SER A 319 2.97 -0.32 9.78
C SER A 319 4.14 0.44 9.17
N LEU A 320 4.14 1.75 9.40
CA LEU A 320 5.26 2.63 9.10
C LEU A 320 6.38 2.35 10.10
N LEU A 321 7.58 2.07 9.60
CA LEU A 321 8.80 1.87 10.36
C LEU A 321 9.41 3.22 10.72
N ALA A 322 10.27 3.24 11.74
CA ALA A 322 10.91 4.46 12.22
C ALA A 322 11.81 5.15 11.17
N ASP A 323 12.25 4.42 10.15
CA ASP A 323 13.05 4.92 9.03
C ASP A 323 12.20 5.38 7.82
N GLY A 324 10.87 5.35 7.95
CA GLY A 324 9.95 5.79 6.91
C GLY A 324 9.51 4.71 5.92
N ARG A 325 10.07 3.50 6.00
CA ARG A 325 9.64 2.35 5.18
C ARG A 325 8.33 1.76 5.71
N VAL A 326 7.63 0.96 4.89
CA VAL A 326 6.38 0.31 5.30
C VAL A 326 6.54 -1.20 5.33
N LEU A 327 6.34 -1.82 6.49
CA LEU A 327 6.31 -3.28 6.64
C LEU A 327 4.89 -3.79 6.52
N VAL A 328 4.62 -4.69 5.57
CA VAL A 328 3.38 -5.47 5.49
C VAL A 328 3.62 -6.92 5.90
N SER A 329 2.67 -7.53 6.61
CA SER A 329 2.82 -8.88 7.16
C SER A 329 1.57 -9.73 7.06
N GLY A 330 1.77 -11.02 6.81
CA GLY A 330 0.74 -12.07 6.81
C GLY A 330 -0.38 -11.82 5.80
N GLY A 331 -1.60 -12.20 6.18
CA GLY A 331 -2.78 -12.13 5.31
C GLY A 331 -2.96 -13.35 4.41
N GLU A 332 -4.10 -13.43 3.73
CA GLU A 332 -4.33 -14.47 2.73
C GLU A 332 -3.41 -14.25 1.52
N GLY A 333 -2.87 -15.31 0.94
CA GLY A 333 -1.81 -15.24 -0.08
C GLY A 333 -0.64 -16.08 0.39
N ASN A 334 0.15 -15.52 1.31
CA ASN A 334 1.07 -16.28 2.14
C ASN A 334 1.09 -15.76 3.59
N LEU A 335 0.60 -16.59 4.51
CA LEU A 335 0.29 -16.21 5.89
C LEU A 335 1.52 -15.91 6.75
N ASP A 336 2.70 -16.42 6.40
CA ASP A 336 3.95 -16.22 7.17
C ASP A 336 4.86 -15.13 6.58
N SER A 337 4.54 -14.63 5.40
CA SER A 337 5.44 -13.77 4.65
C SER A 337 5.32 -12.33 5.10
N THR A 338 6.40 -11.58 4.96
CA THR A 338 6.41 -10.14 5.11
C THR A 338 7.19 -9.50 3.97
N GLU A 339 6.87 -8.24 3.68
CA GLU A 339 7.51 -7.45 2.65
C GLU A 339 7.67 -6.01 3.17
N ILE A 340 8.74 -5.35 2.76
CA ILE A 340 9.06 -3.98 3.17
C ILE A 340 9.07 -3.12 1.91
N TYR A 341 8.28 -2.05 1.92
CA TYR A 341 8.28 -1.02 0.90
C TYR A 341 9.26 0.08 1.28
N ASP A 342 10.16 0.41 0.35
CA ASP A 342 11.05 1.56 0.49
C ASP A 342 10.51 2.72 -0.35
N PRO A 343 10.03 3.82 0.27
CA PRO A 343 9.49 4.96 -0.47
C PRO A 343 10.56 5.73 -1.25
N SER A 344 11.85 5.58 -0.92
CA SER A 344 12.93 6.27 -1.64
C SER A 344 13.23 5.64 -3.00
N THR A 345 12.94 4.34 -3.13
CA THR A 345 13.07 3.61 -4.40
C THR A 345 11.71 3.26 -4.99
N GLY A 346 10.62 3.24 -4.22
CA GLY A 346 9.32 2.77 -4.69
C GLY A 346 9.24 1.24 -4.87
N GLU A 347 10.20 0.50 -4.33
CA GLU A 347 10.31 -0.95 -4.47
C GLU A 347 9.88 -1.73 -3.23
N TRP A 348 9.49 -2.99 -3.44
CA TRP A 348 9.24 -3.96 -2.37
C TRP A 348 10.40 -4.95 -2.27
N SER A 349 10.81 -5.25 -1.06
CA SER A 349 11.79 -6.29 -0.76
C SER A 349 11.21 -7.34 0.19
N PRO A 350 11.66 -8.60 0.13
CA PRO A 350 11.31 -9.59 1.13
C PRO A 350 11.69 -9.12 2.54
N GLY A 351 10.75 -9.20 3.47
CA GLY A 351 11.02 -9.01 4.89
C GLY A 351 11.21 -10.35 5.60
N PRO A 352 11.49 -10.33 6.91
CA PRO A 352 11.61 -11.54 7.70
C PRO A 352 10.27 -12.23 7.92
N LYS A 353 10.27 -13.56 7.88
CA LYS A 353 9.04 -14.34 8.07
C LYS A 353 8.52 -14.23 9.50
N LEU A 354 7.19 -14.24 9.63
CA LEU A 354 6.52 -14.43 10.91
C LEU A 354 6.78 -15.85 11.42
N ASN A 355 7.04 -16.03 12.72
CA ASN A 355 7.13 -17.39 13.29
C ASN A 355 5.74 -18.03 13.36
N VAL A 356 4.68 -17.23 13.47
CA VAL A 356 3.30 -17.72 13.42
C VAL A 356 2.56 -17.10 12.24
N SER A 357 2.25 -17.94 11.26
CA SER A 357 1.46 -17.55 10.09
C SER A 357 0.06 -17.10 10.50
N ARG A 358 -0.41 -15.95 10.01
CA ARG A 358 -1.68 -15.35 10.44
C ARG A 358 -2.29 -14.37 9.43
N ASN A 359 -3.62 -14.26 9.44
CA ASN A 359 -4.38 -13.15 8.84
C ASN A 359 -5.29 -12.49 9.89
N ARG A 360 -5.81 -11.30 9.58
CA ARG A 360 -6.68 -10.52 10.49
C ARG A 360 -6.08 -10.30 11.88
N HIS A 361 -4.75 -10.34 11.95
CA HIS A 361 -3.96 -9.86 13.08
C HIS A 361 -3.90 -8.34 13.03
N MET A 362 -3.52 -7.77 14.16
CA MET A 362 -3.24 -6.33 14.24
C MET A 362 -1.74 -6.11 14.41
N GLN A 363 -1.24 -5.08 13.77
CA GLN A 363 0.15 -4.65 13.80
C GLN A 363 0.22 -3.20 14.24
N ILE A 364 1.18 -2.85 15.11
CA ILE A 364 1.41 -1.48 15.57
C ILE A 364 2.90 -1.21 15.77
N THR A 365 3.38 -0.04 15.36
CA THR A 365 4.73 0.43 15.66
C THR A 365 4.76 0.99 17.08
N MET A 366 5.65 0.46 17.92
CA MET A 366 5.88 0.87 19.29
C MET A 366 6.80 2.11 19.36
N GLN A 367 6.86 2.76 20.52
CA GLN A 367 7.65 3.98 20.72
C GLN A 367 9.15 3.79 20.48
N ASP A 368 9.67 2.57 20.64
CA ASP A 368 11.08 2.25 20.42
C ASP A 368 11.41 1.90 18.94
N GLY A 369 10.42 2.06 18.05
CA GLY A 369 10.53 1.78 16.61
C GLY A 369 10.33 0.31 16.24
N SER A 370 10.17 -0.59 17.20
CA SER A 370 9.83 -1.98 16.90
C SER A 370 8.34 -2.14 16.58
N VAL A 371 8.02 -3.16 15.81
CA VAL A 371 6.66 -3.48 15.36
C VAL A 371 6.15 -4.66 16.18
N LEU A 372 4.99 -4.50 16.82
CA LEU A 372 4.31 -5.55 17.57
C LEU A 372 3.15 -6.13 16.75
N ILE A 373 3.07 -7.46 16.70
CA ILE A 373 1.98 -8.20 16.06
C ILE A 373 1.19 -8.99 17.11
N THR A 374 -0.13 -8.81 17.09
CA THR A 374 -1.05 -9.43 18.05
C THR A 374 -2.18 -10.19 17.34
N GLY A 375 -2.55 -11.34 17.89
CA GLY A 375 -3.72 -12.11 17.48
C GLY A 375 -3.65 -12.64 16.04
N GLY A 376 -4.80 -12.74 15.40
CA GLY A 376 -4.97 -13.25 14.04
C GLY A 376 -5.29 -14.74 13.97
N GLN A 377 -5.83 -15.16 12.83
CA GLN A 377 -6.13 -16.56 12.52
C GLN A 377 -4.96 -17.19 11.78
N GLY A 378 -4.31 -18.17 12.42
CA GLY A 378 -3.38 -19.07 11.73
C GLY A 378 -4.10 -20.25 11.05
N PRO A 379 -3.37 -21.16 10.41
CA PRO A 379 -3.95 -22.28 9.67
C PRO A 379 -4.86 -23.18 10.51
N GLU A 380 -4.51 -23.41 11.77
CA GLU A 380 -5.27 -24.30 12.67
C GLU A 380 -6.17 -23.54 13.66
N LYS A 381 -5.67 -22.44 14.23
CA LYS A 381 -6.33 -21.72 15.32
C LYS A 381 -5.92 -20.25 15.37
N MET A 382 -6.72 -19.44 16.05
CA MET A 382 -6.34 -18.08 16.38
C MET A 382 -5.17 -18.05 17.36
N SER A 383 -4.27 -17.10 17.16
CA SER A 383 -3.04 -16.99 17.93
C SER A 383 -3.25 -16.20 19.22
N VAL A 384 -2.57 -16.64 20.29
CA VAL A 384 -2.26 -15.84 21.49
C VAL A 384 -0.82 -15.34 21.46
N VAL A 385 -0.02 -15.87 20.54
CA VAL A 385 1.41 -15.59 20.42
C VAL A 385 1.60 -14.20 19.88
N VAL A 386 2.41 -13.44 20.60
CA VAL A 386 2.79 -12.08 20.29
C VAL A 386 4.19 -12.13 19.73
N GLU A 387 4.41 -11.42 18.63
CA GLU A 387 5.72 -11.35 18.00
C GLU A 387 6.08 -9.89 17.80
N TYR A 388 7.34 -9.55 17.98
CA TYR A 388 7.86 -8.24 17.67
C TYR A 388 9.01 -8.32 16.67
N PHE A 389 9.11 -7.31 15.83
CA PHE A 389 10.20 -7.13 14.88
C PHE A 389 10.84 -5.77 15.12
N LYS A 390 12.15 -5.75 15.35
CA LYS A 390 12.91 -4.50 15.46
C LYS A 390 13.71 -4.34 14.16
N PRO A 391 13.39 -3.35 13.32
CA PRO A 391 14.20 -3.10 12.13
C PRO A 391 15.60 -2.67 12.55
N ASP A 392 16.62 -3.18 11.86
CA ASP A 392 17.99 -2.71 12.03
C ASP A 392 18.07 -1.22 11.63
N PRO A 393 18.89 -0.40 12.31
CA PRO A 393 19.15 0.96 11.86
C PRO A 393 19.74 0.92 10.46
N VAL A 394 19.05 1.50 9.48
CA VAL A 394 19.59 1.63 8.12
C VAL A 394 20.69 2.70 8.15
N GLU A 395 21.90 2.36 7.72
CA GLU A 395 22.92 3.38 7.44
C GLU A 395 22.41 4.27 6.31
N THR A 396 22.24 5.56 6.59
CA THR A 396 21.73 6.53 5.62
C THR A 396 22.69 6.64 4.44
N HIS A 397 22.32 6.07 3.30
CA HIS A 397 23.01 6.36 2.04
C HIS A 397 22.53 7.71 1.51
N THR A 398 23.42 8.71 1.53
CA THR A 398 23.27 9.96 0.78
C THR A 398 23.71 9.71 -0.66
N GLY A 399 22.88 9.00 -1.42
CA GLY A 399 23.08 8.72 -2.84
C GLY A 399 21.81 9.07 -3.61
N ALA A 400 21.96 9.55 -4.85
CA ALA A 400 20.85 9.94 -5.71
C ALA A 400 19.80 8.82 -5.81
N SER A 401 18.54 9.19 -5.63
CA SER A 401 17.36 8.34 -5.72
C SER A 401 17.27 7.67 -7.09
N VAL A 402 17.39 6.34 -7.13
CA VAL A 402 16.99 5.53 -8.28
C VAL A 402 15.49 5.28 -8.14
N LEU A 403 14.71 5.85 -9.05
CA LEU A 403 13.26 5.68 -9.11
C LEU A 403 12.95 4.23 -9.52
N GLY A 404 12.12 3.56 -8.74
CA GLY A 404 11.73 2.16 -8.96
C GLY A 404 10.78 1.96 -10.12
N CYS A 405 10.11 0.80 -10.14
CA CYS A 405 9.28 0.33 -11.24
C CYS A 405 8.27 1.41 -11.67
N GLY A 406 8.50 1.99 -12.86
CA GLY A 406 7.80 3.16 -13.40
C GLY A 406 6.30 3.20 -13.06
N GLY A 407 5.93 4.18 -12.24
CA GLY A 407 4.56 4.48 -11.91
C GLY A 407 3.81 5.14 -13.06
N SER A 408 2.65 4.61 -13.42
CA SER A 408 1.71 5.29 -14.34
C SER A 408 0.79 6.20 -13.53
N VAL A 409 0.67 7.46 -13.96
CA VAL A 409 -0.30 8.43 -13.42
C VAL A 409 -1.68 8.13 -13.98
N VAL A 410 -2.70 8.03 -13.14
CA VAL A 410 -4.09 7.92 -13.57
C VAL A 410 -4.82 9.22 -13.31
N ILE A 411 -5.10 9.96 -14.37
CA ILE A 411 -6.11 11.02 -14.37
C ILE A 411 -7.37 10.40 -14.98
N LYS A 412 -8.24 9.85 -14.14
CA LYS A 412 -9.61 9.53 -14.54
C LYS A 412 -10.40 10.85 -14.43
N GLU A 413 -10.69 11.49 -15.57
CA GLU A 413 -11.68 12.57 -15.60
C GLU A 413 -12.97 12.03 -15.00
N ASP A 414 -13.51 12.76 -14.02
CA ASP A 414 -14.77 12.41 -13.36
C ASP A 414 -15.83 12.20 -14.45
N ALA A 415 -16.33 10.96 -14.56
CA ALA A 415 -17.49 10.69 -15.37
C ALA A 415 -18.63 11.56 -14.84
N GLU A 416 -19.05 12.53 -15.65
CA GLU A 416 -20.22 13.36 -15.35
C GLU A 416 -21.37 12.46 -14.92
N GLU A 417 -21.98 12.86 -13.81
CA GLU A 417 -23.19 12.29 -13.28
C GLU A 417 -24.27 12.35 -14.38
N ASP A 418 -24.69 11.20 -14.91
CA ASP A 418 -25.88 11.06 -15.78
C ASP A 418 -27.14 11.40 -14.97
N ALA A 419 -27.31 12.69 -14.64
CA ALA A 419 -28.56 13.25 -14.24
C ALA A 419 -29.38 13.49 -15.51
N TYR A 420 -30.29 12.56 -15.77
CA TYR A 420 -31.44 12.73 -16.65
C TYR A 420 -32.03 14.14 -16.49
N ASN A 421 -31.84 15.01 -17.49
CA ASN A 421 -32.76 16.11 -17.74
C ASN A 421 -32.80 16.45 -19.23
N ALA A 422 -33.88 15.96 -19.87
CA ALA A 422 -34.31 16.42 -21.17
C ALA A 422 -34.81 17.87 -21.05
N ASN A 423 -34.13 18.81 -21.71
CA ASN A 423 -34.70 19.88 -22.55
C ASN A 423 -33.72 21.06 -22.72
N SER A 424 -33.24 21.25 -23.94
CA SER A 424 -33.24 22.51 -24.72
C SER A 424 -31.93 22.74 -25.49
N PRO A 425 -31.98 23.21 -26.76
CA PRO A 425 -30.87 23.16 -27.72
C PRO A 425 -30.17 24.50 -27.91
N ASP A 426 -28.89 24.46 -28.32
CA ASP A 426 -28.18 25.45 -29.17
C ASP A 426 -26.76 24.89 -29.40
N THR A 427 -26.37 24.34 -30.55
CA THR A 427 -25.97 24.93 -31.86
C THR A 427 -24.75 25.85 -31.86
N ASP A 428 -23.78 25.44 -32.69
CA ASP A 428 -22.74 26.20 -33.41
C ASP A 428 -21.40 26.57 -32.75
N ALA A 429 -20.39 25.78 -33.13
CA ALA A 429 -19.16 26.15 -33.86
C ALA A 429 -18.48 27.51 -33.57
N ALA A 430 -17.20 27.45 -33.17
CA ALA A 430 -16.13 28.29 -33.72
C ALA A 430 -14.73 27.76 -33.35
N HIS A 431 -13.95 27.40 -34.37
CA HIS A 431 -12.49 27.46 -34.32
C HIS A 431 -12.03 28.91 -34.10
N SER A 432 -11.05 29.14 -33.22
CA SER A 432 -10.20 30.32 -33.28
C SER A 432 -8.83 30.01 -32.68
N ASP A 433 -7.83 30.14 -33.53
CA ASP A 433 -6.41 30.20 -33.23
C ASP A 433 -6.07 31.19 -32.11
N ARG A 434 -5.16 30.78 -31.21
CA ARG A 434 -4.14 31.65 -30.60
C ARG A 434 -2.92 30.81 -30.22
N PHE A 435 -1.94 30.79 -31.12
CA PHE A 435 -0.55 30.51 -30.78
C PHE A 435 0.07 31.78 -30.18
N SER A 436 0.79 31.64 -29.06
CA SER A 436 2.00 32.43 -28.81
C SER A 436 2.87 31.74 -27.76
N GLU A 437 4.01 31.24 -28.25
CA GLU A 437 5.33 31.24 -27.61
C GLU A 437 5.44 30.68 -26.19
N ILE A 438 5.83 29.40 -26.10
CA ILE A 438 6.60 28.88 -24.98
C ILE A 438 7.99 28.61 -25.53
N GLU A 439 8.96 29.37 -25.03
CA GLU A 439 10.38 29.19 -25.31
C GLU A 439 10.85 27.80 -24.86
N ASP A 440 11.58 27.14 -25.76
CA ASP A 440 12.61 26.12 -25.53
C ASP A 440 12.64 25.50 -24.13
N ALA A 441 11.73 24.57 -23.87
CA ALA A 441 11.85 23.67 -22.74
C ALA A 441 12.85 22.57 -23.13
N GLY A 442 14.14 22.86 -22.92
CA GLY A 442 15.22 21.89 -23.09
C GLY A 442 14.94 20.62 -22.29
N LEU A 443 14.61 19.55 -23.01
CA LEU A 443 14.56 18.20 -22.47
C LEU A 443 16.01 17.76 -22.20
N SER A 444 16.35 17.49 -20.95
CA SER A 444 17.66 16.94 -20.57
C SER A 444 17.67 15.42 -20.66
N ASP A 445 18.82 14.88 -21.04
CA ASP A 445 19.20 13.49 -21.36
C ASP A 445 18.89 12.37 -20.32
N ALA A 446 18.08 12.60 -19.28
CA ALA A 446 17.97 11.67 -18.14
C ALA A 446 16.63 10.90 -18.00
N ASP A 447 15.62 11.13 -18.84
CA ASP A 447 14.24 10.63 -18.57
C ASP A 447 13.68 9.59 -19.56
N PHE A 448 14.53 8.87 -20.30
CA PHE A 448 14.04 7.83 -21.21
C PHE A 448 14.67 6.47 -20.90
N VAL A 449 13.97 5.65 -20.10
CA VAL A 449 14.26 4.22 -19.96
C VAL A 449 13.35 3.44 -20.90
N PHE A 450 13.98 2.69 -21.81
CA PHE A 450 13.36 2.05 -22.96
C PHE A 450 12.76 0.69 -22.59
N ALA A 451 11.48 0.48 -22.90
CA ALA A 451 10.89 -0.86 -22.89
C ALA A 451 11.31 -1.63 -24.14
N ASP A 452 11.63 -2.91 -24.00
CA ASP A 452 11.91 -3.79 -25.14
C ASP A 452 10.66 -3.87 -26.05
N PRO A 453 10.82 -3.71 -27.38
CA PRO A 453 9.69 -3.74 -28.30
C PRO A 453 9.08 -5.15 -28.32
N ILE A 454 7.77 -5.22 -28.08
CA ILE A 454 6.98 -6.42 -28.36
C ILE A 454 6.88 -6.56 -29.88
N ILE A 455 7.64 -7.49 -30.45
CA ILE A 455 7.58 -7.85 -31.86
C ILE A 455 6.20 -8.49 -32.13
N ALA A 456 5.29 -7.74 -32.73
CA ALA A 456 4.17 -8.33 -33.46
C ALA A 456 4.75 -9.16 -34.62
N GLY A 457 4.12 -10.30 -34.91
CA GLY A 457 4.66 -11.35 -35.76
C GLY A 457 5.14 -10.92 -37.17
N PRO A 458 5.78 -11.84 -37.91
CA PRO A 458 6.66 -11.56 -39.06
C PRO A 458 6.04 -10.88 -40.30
N ASP A 459 4.77 -10.47 -40.26
CA ASP A 459 4.05 -9.88 -41.40
C ASP A 459 3.48 -8.47 -41.14
N ASP A 460 3.70 -7.86 -39.96
CA ASP A 460 3.18 -6.51 -39.66
C ASP A 460 4.21 -5.38 -39.86
N ASP A 461 3.93 -4.53 -40.84
CA ASP A 461 4.77 -3.44 -41.36
C ASP A 461 4.68 -2.13 -40.52
N VAL A 462 3.92 -2.16 -39.41
CA VAL A 462 3.63 -1.02 -38.52
C VAL A 462 3.47 -1.52 -37.07
N ILE A 463 4.24 -0.95 -36.14
CA ILE A 463 4.18 -1.22 -34.70
C ILE A 463 3.28 -0.17 -34.02
N VAL A 464 2.27 -0.58 -33.25
CA VAL A 464 1.44 0.40 -32.51
C VAL A 464 2.07 0.69 -31.15
N VAL A 465 2.48 1.93 -30.93
CA VAL A 465 3.02 2.40 -29.65
C VAL A 465 2.05 3.40 -29.03
N PRO A 466 1.74 3.31 -27.72
CA PRO A 466 0.95 4.33 -27.04
C PRO A 466 1.54 5.73 -27.26
N LEU A 467 0.67 6.74 -27.27
CA LEU A 467 1.14 8.14 -27.35
C LEU A 467 2.20 8.40 -26.28
N ARG A 468 3.24 9.15 -26.65
CA ARG A 468 4.39 9.51 -25.79
C ARG A 468 5.33 8.36 -25.44
N THR A 469 5.10 7.16 -25.97
CA THR A 469 6.06 6.06 -25.86
C THR A 469 6.98 6.08 -27.08
N PRO A 470 8.31 6.23 -26.90
CA PRO A 470 9.26 6.08 -27.99
C PRO A 470 9.21 4.68 -28.58
N GLY A 471 9.20 4.59 -29.91
CA GLY A 471 9.27 3.33 -30.65
C GLY A 471 10.53 3.27 -31.49
N THR A 472 11.23 2.14 -31.43
CA THR A 472 12.36 1.84 -32.30
C THR A 472 11.86 1.22 -33.60
N ILE A 473 12.22 1.82 -34.74
CA ILE A 473 11.83 1.37 -36.08
C ILE A 473 13.05 1.10 -36.94
N ARG A 474 12.97 0.05 -37.77
CA ARG A 474 13.96 -0.25 -38.82
C ARG A 474 13.60 0.47 -40.11
N ILE A 475 14.57 0.57 -41.01
CA ILE A 475 14.33 1.05 -42.38
C ILE A 475 13.20 0.22 -43.02
N GLY A 476 12.15 0.91 -43.48
CA GLY A 476 10.95 0.31 -44.08
C GLY A 476 9.79 0.07 -43.10
N GLN A 477 10.05 0.00 -41.79
CA GLN A 477 9.02 -0.20 -40.76
C GLN A 477 8.42 1.13 -40.30
N GLY A 478 7.15 1.09 -39.87
CA GLY A 478 6.50 2.23 -39.23
C GLY A 478 6.11 2.02 -37.78
N ILE A 479 5.86 3.11 -37.08
CA ILE A 479 5.13 3.12 -35.80
C ILE A 479 3.83 3.89 -35.91
N GLY A 480 2.77 3.43 -35.25
CA GLY A 480 1.45 4.05 -35.21
C GLY A 480 1.02 4.46 -33.81
N SER A 481 0.39 5.63 -33.67
CA SER A 481 -0.28 6.03 -32.41
C SER A 481 -1.72 5.49 -32.35
N PRO A 482 -2.20 4.94 -31.21
CA PRO A 482 -3.44 4.19 -31.12
C PRO A 482 -4.76 4.99 -31.26
N SER A 483 -4.75 6.32 -31.39
CA SER A 483 -5.79 7.14 -32.06
C SER A 483 -5.79 8.59 -31.54
N VAL A 484 -6.00 9.56 -32.43
CA VAL A 484 -6.72 10.80 -32.10
C VAL A 484 -7.88 10.90 -33.09
N ASP A 485 -8.99 10.32 -32.68
CA ASP A 485 -10.36 10.46 -33.17
C ASP A 485 -10.67 10.00 -34.61
N ALA A 486 -10.10 8.85 -34.97
CA ALA A 486 -10.25 8.06 -36.20
C ALA A 486 -9.09 8.24 -37.19
N THR A 487 -8.39 7.12 -37.44
CA THR A 487 -7.39 6.85 -38.48
C THR A 487 -5.88 7.10 -38.23
N GLY A 488 -5.44 7.39 -37.00
CA GLY A 488 -4.06 7.18 -36.51
C GLY A 488 -2.91 7.96 -37.20
N THR A 489 -1.82 8.25 -36.50
CA THR A 489 -0.57 8.77 -37.11
C THR A 489 0.46 7.66 -37.21
N ILE A 490 0.95 7.39 -38.42
CA ILE A 490 2.00 6.40 -38.71
C ILE A 490 3.26 7.10 -39.20
N VAL A 491 4.40 6.84 -38.56
CA VAL A 491 5.72 7.32 -38.94
C VAL A 491 6.54 6.16 -39.46
N ARG A 492 6.98 6.19 -40.71
CA ARG A 492 7.78 5.12 -41.33
C ARG A 492 9.21 5.57 -41.60
N LEU A 493 10.21 4.87 -41.08
CA LEU A 493 11.62 5.19 -41.32
C LEU A 493 12.00 4.81 -42.76
N LYS A 494 12.57 5.76 -43.50
CA LYS A 494 13.01 5.57 -44.88
C LYS A 494 14.52 5.40 -44.97
N GLU A 495 15.26 6.26 -44.29
CA GLU A 495 16.72 6.32 -44.40
C GLU A 495 17.32 7.03 -43.19
N ILE A 496 18.55 6.67 -42.82
CA ILE A 496 19.39 7.46 -41.94
C ILE A 496 20.34 8.27 -42.83
N ILE A 497 20.28 9.58 -42.72
CA ILE A 497 21.06 10.49 -43.56
C ILE A 497 22.42 10.75 -42.90
N THR A 498 22.44 11.12 -41.62
CA THR A 498 23.66 11.28 -40.82
C THR A 498 23.48 10.69 -39.41
N ASN A 499 24.56 10.16 -38.85
CA ASN A 499 24.64 9.72 -37.46
C ASN A 499 26.11 9.83 -37.01
N SER A 500 26.52 11.03 -36.62
CA SER A 500 27.86 11.28 -36.10
C SER A 500 27.83 12.37 -35.04
N GLU A 501 28.84 12.35 -34.15
CA GLU A 501 28.99 13.42 -33.15
C GLU A 501 29.29 14.78 -33.79
N GLU A 502 29.91 14.82 -34.97
CA GLU A 502 30.30 16.06 -35.66
C GLU A 502 29.16 16.68 -36.48
N GLU A 503 28.32 15.86 -37.13
CA GLU A 503 27.24 16.31 -38.03
C GLU A 503 25.85 16.18 -37.41
N GLY A 504 25.74 15.55 -36.23
CA GLY A 504 24.48 15.27 -35.58
C GLY A 504 23.72 14.10 -36.21
N ILE A 505 22.51 13.86 -35.72
CA ILE A 505 21.65 12.77 -36.18
C ILE A 505 20.62 13.35 -37.13
N SER A 506 20.53 12.82 -38.35
CA SER A 506 19.45 13.16 -39.28
C SER A 506 18.87 11.92 -39.95
N ILE A 507 17.54 11.84 -39.98
CA ILE A 507 16.81 10.71 -40.57
C ILE A 507 15.70 11.20 -41.50
N LEU A 508 15.40 10.40 -42.51
CA LEU A 508 14.26 10.59 -43.39
C LEU A 508 13.12 9.66 -42.96
N VAL A 509 11.94 10.24 -42.72
CA VAL A 509 10.72 9.49 -42.38
C VAL A 509 9.58 9.87 -43.32
N ASN A 510 8.65 8.94 -43.55
CA ASN A 510 7.39 9.19 -44.24
C ASN A 510 6.26 9.24 -43.21
N LEU A 511 5.41 10.25 -43.28
CA LEU A 511 4.30 10.43 -42.33
C LEU A 511 2.96 10.12 -43.02
N ARG A 512 2.11 9.35 -42.33
CA ARG A 512 0.71 9.16 -42.71
C ARG A 512 -0.19 9.52 -41.54
N ASN A 513 -1.23 10.30 -41.80
CA ASN A 513 -2.24 10.58 -40.79
C ASN A 513 -3.60 10.35 -41.39
N GLY A 514 -4.39 9.54 -40.72
CA GLY A 514 -5.77 9.37 -41.11
C GLY A 514 -5.99 8.55 -42.39
N GLY A 515 -5.02 7.69 -42.74
CA GLY A 515 -4.95 7.00 -44.03
C GLY A 515 -4.42 7.86 -45.20
N TRP A 516 -4.13 9.15 -44.98
CA TRP A 516 -3.56 10.06 -45.98
C TRP A 516 -2.03 10.07 -45.91
N ASP A 517 -1.36 9.97 -47.06
CA ASP A 517 0.09 10.12 -47.17
C ASP A 517 0.48 11.59 -47.15
N MET A 518 1.30 11.97 -46.16
CA MET A 518 1.70 13.36 -45.93
C MET A 518 3.08 13.67 -46.53
N GLY A 519 3.75 12.67 -47.09
CA GLY A 519 5.06 12.81 -47.74
C GLY A 519 6.25 12.55 -46.82
N ASP A 520 7.43 12.64 -47.43
CA ASP A 520 8.73 12.39 -46.78
C ASP A 520 9.27 13.66 -46.11
N MET A 521 9.90 13.49 -44.96
CA MET A 521 10.43 14.59 -44.15
C MET A 521 11.72 14.22 -43.42
N THR A 522 12.62 15.19 -43.31
CA THR A 522 13.85 15.06 -42.53
C THR A 522 13.63 15.59 -41.11
N LEU A 523 14.09 14.81 -40.13
CA LEU A 523 14.20 15.16 -38.72
C LEU A 523 15.68 15.22 -38.34
N VAL A 524 16.08 16.19 -37.51
CA VAL A 524 17.49 16.49 -37.20
C VAL A 524 17.66 16.75 -35.71
N ILE A 525 18.68 16.15 -35.12
CA ILE A 525 19.29 16.48 -33.82
C ILE A 525 20.67 17.06 -34.11
N GLY A 526 20.94 18.29 -33.67
CA GLY A 526 22.20 18.97 -33.96
C GLY A 526 23.41 18.35 -33.25
N PRO A 527 24.65 18.66 -33.70
CA PRO A 527 25.87 18.23 -33.02
C PRO A 527 25.92 18.76 -31.58
N GLY A 528 26.08 17.86 -30.61
CA GLY A 528 26.15 18.21 -29.18
C GLY A 528 24.81 18.50 -28.50
N GLU A 529 23.68 18.30 -29.19
CA GLU A 529 22.35 18.36 -28.58
C GLU A 529 22.00 17.04 -27.90
N SER A 530 21.56 17.14 -26.65
CA SER A 530 21.26 16.05 -25.70
C SER A 530 19.75 15.78 -25.61
N GLY A 531 19.03 15.91 -26.71
CA GLY A 531 17.57 15.96 -26.67
C GLY A 531 16.94 15.62 -28.01
N PRO A 532 15.64 15.30 -28.02
CA PRO A 532 15.01 14.86 -29.24
C PRO A 532 14.95 15.99 -30.28
N GLY A 533 15.18 15.62 -31.54
CA GLY A 533 15.01 16.52 -32.67
C GLY A 533 13.53 16.63 -32.98
N VAL A 534 12.89 17.71 -32.55
CA VAL A 534 11.43 17.84 -32.56
C VAL A 534 10.93 18.60 -33.79
N LYS A 535 9.85 18.10 -34.39
CA LYS A 535 9.12 18.81 -35.44
C LYS A 535 7.62 18.75 -35.20
N SER A 536 6.99 19.92 -35.16
CA SER A 536 5.55 20.06 -34.99
C SER A 536 4.79 19.70 -36.26
N PHE A 537 3.69 18.97 -36.14
CA PHE A 537 2.82 18.61 -37.24
C PHE A 537 1.32 18.61 -36.86
N ALA A 538 0.59 19.62 -37.31
CA ALA A 538 -0.83 19.79 -36.94
C ALA A 538 -1.04 19.72 -35.42
N ARG A 539 -1.73 18.70 -34.91
CA ARG A 539 -1.97 18.47 -33.46
C ARG A 539 -0.93 17.56 -32.80
N VAL A 540 0.02 17.00 -33.55
CA VAL A 540 1.01 16.03 -33.05
C VAL A 540 2.44 16.50 -33.30
N TRP A 541 3.36 16.12 -32.43
CA TRP A 541 4.78 16.45 -32.51
C TRP A 541 5.57 15.15 -32.63
N LEU A 542 6.60 15.19 -33.48
CA LEU A 542 7.51 14.07 -33.72
C LEU A 542 8.88 14.41 -33.16
N GLY A 543 9.42 13.56 -32.30
CA GLY A 543 10.78 13.66 -31.79
C GLY A 543 11.63 12.49 -32.28
N VAL A 544 12.84 12.76 -32.78
CA VAL A 544 13.88 11.72 -32.93
C VAL A 544 14.69 11.70 -31.67
N ILE A 545 14.84 10.55 -31.03
CA ILE A 545 15.61 10.41 -29.80
C ILE A 545 17.01 9.86 -30.08
N GLY A 546 17.15 9.04 -31.12
CA GLY A 546 18.45 8.50 -31.49
C GLY A 546 18.39 7.52 -32.65
N VAL A 547 19.58 7.09 -33.08
CA VAL A 547 19.78 6.12 -34.16
C VAL A 547 20.75 5.05 -33.66
N GLY A 548 20.44 3.79 -33.93
CA GLY A 548 21.24 2.66 -33.47
C GLY A 548 21.22 1.50 -34.45
N THR A 549 21.59 0.33 -33.95
CA THR A 549 21.48 -0.93 -34.67
C THR A 549 20.80 -1.96 -33.79
N ASP A 550 20.01 -2.84 -34.39
CA ASP A 550 19.44 -3.98 -33.67
C ASP A 550 20.45 -5.12 -33.46
N GLU A 551 19.99 -6.22 -32.85
CA GLU A 551 20.78 -7.43 -32.57
C GLU A 551 21.38 -8.08 -33.83
N SER A 552 20.84 -7.78 -35.02
CA SER A 552 21.34 -8.27 -36.31
C SER A 552 22.32 -7.29 -36.99
N GLY A 553 22.59 -6.15 -36.36
CA GLY A 553 23.41 -5.07 -36.91
C GLY A 553 22.67 -4.19 -37.94
N ALA A 554 21.36 -4.35 -38.08
CA ALA A 554 20.56 -3.56 -39.01
C ALA A 554 20.24 -2.18 -38.42
N PRO A 555 20.28 -1.10 -39.22
CA PRO A 555 20.04 0.26 -38.75
C PRO A 555 18.61 0.47 -38.23
N THR A 556 18.51 1.17 -37.09
CA THR A 556 17.25 1.54 -36.44
C THR A 556 17.23 3.02 -36.04
N ALA A 557 16.04 3.59 -35.92
CA ALA A 557 15.83 4.91 -35.32
C ALA A 557 14.77 4.84 -34.23
N THR A 558 14.97 5.56 -33.14
CA THR A 558 14.01 5.69 -32.05
C THR A 558 13.28 7.02 -32.18
N VAL A 559 11.97 6.95 -32.33
CA VAL A 559 11.11 8.11 -32.57
C VAL A 559 9.92 8.12 -31.62
N VAL A 560 9.45 9.30 -31.23
CA VAL A 560 8.29 9.48 -30.34
C VAL A 560 7.25 10.39 -31.00
N VAL A 561 5.97 10.06 -30.80
CA VAL A 561 4.83 10.86 -31.24
C VAL A 561 4.05 11.34 -30.01
N PHE A 562 3.85 12.64 -29.88
CA PHE A 562 3.22 13.25 -28.70
C PHE A 562 2.35 14.47 -29.07
N GLU A 563 1.61 15.02 -28.11
CA GLU A 563 0.83 16.25 -28.27
C GLU A 563 1.55 17.42 -27.56
N PRO A 564 1.45 18.66 -28.06
CA PRO A 564 2.08 19.82 -27.42
C PRO A 564 1.50 20.09 -26.03
N GLY A 565 2.38 20.36 -25.07
CA GLY A 565 2.00 20.81 -23.73
C GLY A 565 1.38 19.74 -22.83
N LYS A 566 1.50 18.45 -23.19
CA LYS A 566 1.02 17.35 -22.36
C LYS A 566 2.06 16.27 -22.14
#